data_AF-A0A383DG74-F1
#
_entry.id   AF-A0A383DG74-F1
#
_cell.length_a   1.000
_cell.length_b   1.000
_cell.length_c   1.000
_cell.angle_alpha   90.00
_cell.angle_beta   90.00
_cell.angle_gamma   90.00
#
_symmetry.space_group_name_H-M   'P 1'
#
loop_
_entity.id
_entity.type
_entity.pdbx_description
1 polymer ?
#
loop_
_entity_poly.entity_id
_entity_poly.type
_entity_poly.pdbx_seq_one_letter_code
_entity_poly.pdbx_strand_id
1 'polypeptide(L)'
;MVLEANPDLNPLEVREILRLTAERKETLSSADGEGVEDGPWATAPDLDPYWNRHFGWGMVDAHEAVKSALVNADTENLNVDLQAYITDQVSGTGSTTLSGIAWARTGSVSEVEYSLDGNSWKSAQYETGSNASIYVNWVISLDSEELSFAGDHVLLVRSVGGNGTYSIADHSEFYAFGESAEMKNDRMLAIFIVLGALILAVVGVTAFRKKLFSG
;
A
#
# COMPACT_ATOMS: atom_id res chain seq x y z
N MET A 1 0.43 -8.45 23.93
CA MET A 1 0.77 -7.44 22.91
C MET A 1 -0.02 -7.66 21.63
N VAL A 2 0.31 -8.61 20.74
CA VAL A 2 -0.47 -8.84 19.50
C VAL A 2 -1.96 -9.08 19.80
N LEU A 3 -2.28 -10.05 20.66
CA LEU A 3 -3.65 -10.33 21.11
C LEU A 3 -4.27 -9.24 22.01
N GLU A 4 -3.47 -8.31 22.54
CA GLU A 4 -4.02 -7.15 23.27
C GLU A 4 -4.39 -6.03 22.30
N ALA A 5 -3.64 -5.90 21.20
CA ALA A 5 -3.90 -4.95 20.13
C ALA A 5 -5.14 -5.34 19.32
N ASN A 6 -5.30 -6.63 19.07
CA ASN A 6 -6.49 -7.18 18.44
C ASN A 6 -6.88 -8.53 19.09
N PRO A 7 -7.85 -8.52 20.02
CA PRO A 7 -8.27 -9.72 20.75
C PRO A 7 -9.13 -10.69 19.93
N ASP A 8 -9.59 -10.26 18.75
CA ASP A 8 -10.43 -11.09 17.87
C ASP A 8 -9.58 -12.05 17.02
N LEU A 9 -8.26 -11.86 16.99
CA LEU A 9 -7.33 -12.73 16.26
C LEU A 9 -7.27 -14.13 16.87
N ASN A 10 -7.45 -15.13 16.02
CA ASN A 10 -7.25 -16.53 16.33
C ASN A 10 -5.76 -16.94 16.13
N PRO A 11 -5.34 -18.13 16.63
CA PRO A 11 -3.95 -18.55 16.53
C PRO A 11 -3.39 -18.66 15.10
N LEU A 12 -4.25 -18.90 14.11
CA LEU A 12 -3.85 -18.97 12.71
C LEU A 12 -3.49 -17.57 12.20
N GLU A 13 -4.32 -16.57 12.47
CA GLU A 13 -4.10 -15.19 12.05
C GLU A 13 -2.88 -14.58 12.74
N VAL A 14 -2.71 -14.84 14.04
CA VAL A 14 -1.50 -14.44 14.77
C VAL A 14 -0.26 -15.02 14.13
N ARG A 15 -0.27 -16.29 13.71
CA ARG A 15 0.86 -16.90 13.02
C ARG A 15 1.15 -16.19 11.69
N GLU A 16 0.12 -15.86 10.91
CA GLU A 16 0.32 -15.17 9.62
C GLU A 16 0.84 -13.75 9.79
N ILE A 17 0.39 -13.02 10.82
CA ILE A 17 0.94 -11.70 11.17
C ILE A 17 2.41 -11.83 11.53
N LEU A 18 2.76 -12.73 12.45
CA LEU A 18 4.16 -12.94 12.87
C LEU A 18 5.04 -13.37 11.70
N ARG A 19 4.49 -14.10 10.73
CA ARG A 19 5.19 -14.47 9.50
C ARG A 19 5.41 -13.27 8.59
N LEU A 20 4.35 -12.49 8.34
CA LEU A 20 4.36 -11.33 7.46
C LEU A 20 5.39 -10.29 7.93
N THR A 21 5.43 -10.04 9.24
CA THR A 21 6.26 -9.00 9.84
C THR A 21 7.64 -9.50 10.29
N ALA A 22 8.02 -10.72 9.94
CA ALA A 22 9.32 -11.25 10.35
C ALA A 22 10.46 -10.53 9.60
N GLU A 23 11.45 -10.04 10.34
CA GLU A 23 12.66 -9.48 9.77
C GLU A 23 13.55 -10.59 9.22
N ARG A 24 13.98 -10.43 7.97
CA ARG A 24 14.91 -11.32 7.30
C ARG A 24 16.19 -10.59 6.93
N LYS A 25 17.25 -11.37 6.70
CA LYS A 25 18.46 -10.89 6.05
C LYS A 25 18.40 -11.23 4.56
N GLU A 26 19.21 -10.55 3.76
CA GLU A 26 19.39 -10.93 2.34
C GLU A 26 20.20 -12.23 2.21
N THR A 27 21.16 -12.41 3.10
CA THR A 27 22.08 -13.54 3.10
C THR A 27 22.22 -14.14 4.50
N LEU A 28 22.42 -15.44 4.54
CA LEU A 28 22.87 -16.17 5.71
C LEU A 28 24.40 -16.25 5.71
N SER A 29 24.96 -16.31 6.90
CA SER A 29 26.37 -16.55 7.14
C SER A 29 26.56 -17.47 8.33
N SER A 30 27.73 -18.11 8.40
CA SER A 30 28.15 -18.90 9.57
C SER A 30 28.17 -18.12 10.89
N ALA A 31 28.16 -16.78 10.85
CA ALA A 31 28.03 -15.94 12.04
C ALA A 31 26.59 -15.94 12.62
N ASP A 32 25.60 -16.36 11.85
CA ASP A 32 24.19 -16.37 12.26
C ASP A 32 23.82 -17.57 13.12
N GLY A 33 24.63 -18.64 13.10
CA GLY A 33 24.41 -19.79 13.95
C GLY A 33 25.27 -20.99 13.59
N GLU A 34 25.38 -21.92 14.54
CA GLU A 34 26.06 -23.21 14.29
C GLU A 34 25.32 -23.99 13.19
N GLY A 35 26.06 -24.44 12.18
CA GLY A 35 25.51 -25.21 11.06
C GLY A 35 24.76 -24.37 10.01
N VAL A 36 24.80 -23.03 10.09
CA VAL A 36 24.33 -22.14 9.02
C VAL A 36 25.42 -22.03 7.96
N GLU A 37 25.05 -22.29 6.71
CA GLU A 37 25.93 -22.15 5.56
C GLU A 37 25.78 -20.75 4.95
N ASP A 38 26.88 -20.19 4.44
CA ASP A 38 26.87 -18.91 3.74
C ASP A 38 26.06 -19.03 2.44
N GLY A 39 25.13 -18.09 2.20
CA GLY A 39 24.27 -18.15 1.01
C GLY A 39 23.11 -17.17 1.03
N PRO A 40 22.21 -17.22 0.04
CA PRO A 40 20.96 -16.47 0.08
C PRO A 40 20.10 -16.93 1.28
N TRP A 41 19.27 -16.03 1.80
CA TRP A 41 18.37 -16.37 2.89
C TRP A 41 17.45 -17.55 2.56
N ALA A 42 16.72 -17.48 1.45
CA ALA A 42 15.73 -18.48 1.08
C ALA A 42 16.37 -19.85 0.77
N THR A 43 15.93 -20.90 1.46
CA THR A 43 16.43 -22.26 1.23
C THR A 43 15.80 -22.89 -0.03
N ALA A 44 14.55 -22.53 -0.34
CA ALA A 44 13.81 -23.05 -1.50
C ALA A 44 12.98 -21.92 -2.15
N PRO A 45 13.65 -20.93 -2.79
CA PRO A 45 12.99 -19.75 -3.35
C PRO A 45 11.99 -20.06 -4.47
N ASP A 46 12.04 -21.25 -5.07
CA ASP A 46 11.04 -21.67 -6.06
C ASP A 46 9.70 -22.12 -5.42
N LEU A 47 9.67 -22.26 -4.08
CA LEU A 47 8.47 -22.62 -3.31
C LEU A 47 8.03 -21.47 -2.38
N ASP A 48 8.98 -20.83 -1.70
CA ASP A 48 8.74 -19.69 -0.82
C ASP A 48 10.03 -18.82 -0.76
N PRO A 49 9.98 -17.56 -1.22
CA PRO A 49 11.16 -16.69 -1.27
C PRO A 49 11.57 -16.10 0.09
N TYR A 50 10.77 -16.29 1.14
CA TYR A 50 11.04 -15.74 2.47
C TYR A 50 11.42 -16.84 3.46
N TRP A 51 11.08 -18.10 3.17
CA TRP A 51 11.35 -19.20 4.09
C TRP A 51 12.78 -19.76 3.98
N ASN A 52 13.37 -20.07 5.13
CA ASN A 52 14.60 -20.84 5.25
C ASN A 52 14.54 -21.87 6.38
N ARG A 53 15.38 -22.91 6.26
CA ARG A 53 15.41 -24.05 7.17
C ARG A 53 15.89 -23.73 8.60
N HIS A 54 16.62 -22.63 8.79
CA HIS A 54 17.23 -22.28 10.08
C HIS A 54 16.34 -21.35 10.90
N PHE A 55 15.71 -20.37 10.26
CA PHE A 55 14.93 -19.31 10.92
C PHE A 55 13.46 -19.25 10.47
N GLY A 56 13.00 -20.16 9.61
CA GLY A 56 11.67 -20.07 9.03
C GLY A 56 11.56 -18.81 8.16
N TRP A 57 10.62 -17.91 8.47
CA TRP A 57 10.42 -16.68 7.70
C TRP A 57 11.23 -15.48 8.19
N GLY A 58 11.92 -15.59 9.32
CA GLY A 58 12.65 -14.46 9.89
C GLY A 58 12.68 -14.45 11.40
N MET A 59 13.32 -13.42 11.92
CA MET A 59 13.24 -13.04 13.32
C MET A 59 11.92 -12.30 13.54
N VAL A 60 11.19 -12.66 14.59
CA VAL A 60 9.92 -12.01 14.89
C VAL A 60 10.15 -10.53 15.24
N ASP A 61 9.57 -9.63 14.46
CA ASP A 61 9.39 -8.23 14.85
C ASP A 61 8.08 -8.08 15.62
N ALA A 62 8.20 -7.94 16.94
CA ALA A 62 7.04 -7.78 17.81
C ALA A 62 6.35 -6.41 17.66
N HIS A 63 7.08 -5.37 17.25
CA HIS A 63 6.53 -4.03 17.06
C HIS A 63 5.69 -3.98 15.78
N GLU A 64 6.25 -4.43 14.66
CA GLU A 64 5.51 -4.49 13.40
C GLU A 64 4.36 -5.51 13.47
N ALA A 65 4.52 -6.62 14.20
CA ALA A 65 3.41 -7.55 14.43
C ALA A 65 2.23 -6.90 15.18
N VAL A 66 2.50 -6.01 16.15
CA VAL A 66 1.46 -5.28 16.86
C VAL A 66 0.76 -4.28 15.94
N LYS A 67 1.51 -3.56 15.11
CA LYS A 67 0.95 -2.62 14.12
C LYS A 67 0.09 -3.35 13.08
N SER A 68 0.61 -4.43 12.51
CA SER A 68 -0.11 -5.29 11.58
C SER A 68 -1.40 -5.83 12.19
N ALA A 69 -1.40 -6.22 13.47
CA ALA A 69 -2.61 -6.67 14.17
C ALA A 69 -3.68 -5.58 14.34
N LEU A 70 -3.27 -4.32 14.55
CA LEU A 70 -4.20 -3.19 14.68
C LEU A 70 -4.94 -2.90 13.36
N VAL A 71 -4.25 -3.06 12.23
CA VAL A 71 -4.80 -2.71 10.90
C VAL A 71 -5.50 -3.88 10.21
N ASN A 72 -5.12 -5.13 10.54
CA ASN A 72 -5.78 -6.33 10.03
C ASN A 72 -7.00 -6.71 10.90
N ALA A 73 -8.12 -6.01 10.67
CA ALA A 73 -9.39 -6.30 11.35
C ALA A 73 -10.30 -7.28 10.58
N ASP A 74 -10.07 -7.48 9.28
CA ASP A 74 -10.84 -8.38 8.42
C ASP A 74 -10.01 -9.63 8.08
N THR A 75 -10.27 -10.74 8.77
CA THR A 75 -9.52 -12.00 8.61
C THR A 75 -10.41 -13.23 8.39
N GLU A 76 -11.72 -13.05 8.19
CA GLU A 76 -12.70 -14.15 8.17
C GLU A 76 -12.43 -15.20 7.08
N ASN A 77 -11.99 -14.77 5.89
CA ASN A 77 -11.71 -15.65 4.75
C ASN A 77 -10.21 -15.79 4.46
N LEU A 78 -9.41 -15.82 5.52
CA LEU A 78 -7.96 -15.98 5.43
C LEU A 78 -7.58 -17.30 4.76
N ASN A 79 -6.72 -17.21 3.75
CA ASN A 79 -6.05 -18.32 3.13
C ASN A 79 -4.53 -18.16 3.29
N VAL A 80 -3.96 -19.07 4.08
CA VAL A 80 -2.56 -19.05 4.51
C VAL A 80 -1.57 -19.46 3.42
N ASP A 81 -2.05 -19.93 2.27
CA ASP A 81 -1.21 -20.22 1.12
C ASP A 81 -0.95 -18.98 0.27
N LEU A 82 -1.77 -17.95 0.39
CA LEU A 82 -1.65 -16.67 -0.32
C LEU A 82 -0.75 -15.70 0.45
N GLN A 83 0.12 -15.01 -0.26
CA GLN A 83 1.03 -13.99 0.29
C GLN A 83 1.05 -12.77 -0.62
N ALA A 84 1.11 -11.58 -0.01
CA ALA A 84 1.47 -10.33 -0.67
C ALA A 84 2.42 -9.56 0.23
N TYR A 85 3.49 -9.03 -0.33
CA TYR A 85 4.50 -8.24 0.37
C TYR A 85 4.78 -6.97 -0.41
N ILE A 86 4.74 -5.83 0.28
CA ILE A 86 5.25 -4.55 -0.19
C ILE A 86 6.77 -4.62 -0.12
N THR A 87 7.44 -4.42 -1.25
CA THR A 87 8.92 -4.50 -1.31
C THR A 87 9.59 -3.16 -1.53
N ASP A 88 8.87 -2.19 -2.09
CA ASP A 88 9.39 -0.84 -2.28
C ASP A 88 8.27 0.21 -2.18
N GLN A 89 8.66 1.39 -1.72
CA GLN A 89 7.78 2.55 -1.59
C GLN A 89 8.55 3.82 -1.93
N VAL A 90 8.00 4.59 -2.88
CA VAL A 90 8.53 5.87 -3.32
C VAL A 90 7.46 6.95 -3.15
N SER A 91 7.66 7.84 -2.18
CA SER A 91 6.78 8.97 -1.90
C SER A 91 7.32 10.28 -2.49
N GLY A 92 6.45 11.04 -3.17
CA GLY A 92 6.72 12.37 -3.73
C GLY A 92 5.71 13.43 -3.26
N THR A 93 5.82 14.66 -3.75
CA THR A 93 5.03 15.84 -3.32
C THR A 93 3.55 15.82 -3.75
N GLY A 94 2.99 14.66 -4.09
CA GLY A 94 1.64 14.53 -4.63
C GLY A 94 1.35 13.18 -5.31
N SER A 95 2.31 12.28 -5.26
CA SER A 95 2.17 10.90 -5.71
C SER A 95 2.92 9.97 -4.77
N THR A 96 2.37 8.79 -4.52
CA THR A 96 3.09 7.71 -3.84
C THR A 96 2.96 6.45 -4.68
N THR A 97 4.08 5.81 -4.98
CA THR A 97 4.12 4.54 -5.70
C THR A 97 4.59 3.45 -4.74
N LEU A 98 3.87 2.34 -4.70
CA LEU A 98 4.27 1.14 -3.98
C LEU A 98 4.35 -0.01 -4.97
N SER A 99 5.34 -0.87 -4.78
CA SER A 99 5.48 -2.10 -5.56
C SER A 99 5.77 -3.27 -4.65
N GLY A 100 5.50 -4.45 -5.17
CA GLY A 100 5.68 -5.66 -4.40
C GLY A 100 5.46 -6.92 -5.21
N ILE A 101 5.45 -8.01 -4.45
CA ILE A 101 5.25 -9.35 -4.98
C ILE A 101 4.12 -10.04 -4.25
N ALA A 102 3.41 -10.89 -4.97
CA ALA A 102 2.41 -11.78 -4.41
C ALA A 102 2.62 -13.19 -4.96
N TRP A 103 2.33 -14.22 -4.16
CA TRP A 103 2.39 -15.60 -4.60
C TRP A 103 1.44 -16.49 -3.82
N ALA A 104 1.26 -17.70 -4.31
CA ALA A 104 0.54 -18.76 -3.63
C ALA A 104 1.44 -19.99 -3.49
N ARG A 105 1.56 -20.57 -2.29
CA ARG A 105 2.28 -21.85 -2.10
C ARG A 105 1.57 -23.00 -2.81
N THR A 106 0.24 -22.95 -2.83
CA THR A 106 -0.61 -23.86 -3.60
C THR A 106 -1.66 -23.06 -4.37
N GLY A 107 -1.98 -23.48 -5.59
CA GLY A 107 -2.91 -22.75 -6.45
C GLY A 107 -2.26 -21.54 -7.13
N SER A 108 -3.01 -20.44 -7.22
CA SER A 108 -2.58 -19.21 -7.89
C SER A 108 -3.20 -17.98 -7.25
N VAL A 109 -2.50 -16.86 -7.31
CA VAL A 109 -3.05 -15.54 -7.02
C VAL A 109 -3.99 -15.16 -8.17
N SER A 110 -5.25 -14.89 -7.89
CA SER A 110 -6.21 -14.39 -8.88
C SER A 110 -6.13 -12.88 -9.01
N GLU A 111 -5.91 -12.18 -7.90
CA GLU A 111 -5.87 -10.72 -7.85
C GLU A 111 -4.96 -10.23 -6.71
N VAL A 112 -4.45 -9.01 -6.83
CA VAL A 112 -3.83 -8.27 -5.73
C VAL A 112 -4.68 -7.03 -5.52
N GLU A 113 -5.15 -6.84 -4.30
CA GLU A 113 -6.00 -5.73 -3.92
C GLU A 113 -5.31 -4.85 -2.89
N TYR A 114 -5.67 -3.57 -2.89
CA TYR A 114 -5.25 -2.63 -1.85
C TYR A 114 -6.41 -1.82 -1.30
N SER A 115 -6.28 -1.38 -0.05
CA SER A 115 -7.20 -0.50 0.65
C SER A 115 -6.39 0.66 1.24
N LEU A 116 -6.69 1.89 0.82
CA LEU A 116 -6.09 3.10 1.35
C LEU A 116 -7.00 3.69 2.43
N ASP A 117 -6.47 3.91 3.64
CA ASP A 117 -7.15 4.53 4.78
C ASP A 117 -8.49 3.88 5.16
N GLY A 118 -8.59 2.55 4.98
CA GLY A 118 -9.79 1.78 5.28
C GLY A 118 -10.93 1.94 4.27
N ASN A 119 -10.67 2.54 3.10
CA ASN A 119 -11.63 2.58 2.00
C ASN A 119 -11.80 1.21 1.35
N SER A 120 -12.80 1.09 0.45
CA SER A 120 -13.03 -0.14 -0.29
C SER A 120 -11.80 -0.63 -1.05
N TRP A 121 -11.61 -1.95 -1.07
CA TRP A 121 -10.54 -2.62 -1.81
C TRP A 121 -10.60 -2.30 -3.31
N LYS A 122 -9.43 -2.07 -3.91
CA LYS A 122 -9.21 -1.80 -5.33
C LYS A 122 -8.14 -2.72 -5.90
N SER A 123 -8.25 -3.09 -7.17
CA SER A 123 -7.25 -3.88 -7.89
C SER A 123 -5.93 -3.12 -8.08
N ALA A 124 -4.81 -3.77 -7.75
CA ALA A 124 -3.47 -3.29 -8.12
C ALA A 124 -3.20 -3.52 -9.61
N GLN A 125 -2.21 -2.81 -10.15
CA GLN A 125 -1.72 -3.04 -11.51
C GLN A 125 -0.62 -4.10 -11.51
N TYR A 126 -0.45 -4.81 -12.61
CA TYR A 126 0.61 -5.83 -12.76
C TYR A 126 1.72 -5.36 -13.67
N GLU A 127 2.96 -5.69 -13.31
CA GLU A 127 4.10 -5.43 -14.19
C GLU A 127 4.07 -6.37 -15.40
N THR A 128 4.22 -5.81 -16.59
CA THR A 128 4.23 -6.61 -17.82
C THR A 128 5.50 -7.45 -17.91
N GLY A 129 5.36 -8.77 -18.08
CA GLY A 129 6.46 -9.69 -18.38
C GLY A 129 6.86 -10.65 -17.26
N SER A 130 6.11 -10.74 -16.15
CA SER A 130 6.44 -11.60 -15.00
C SER A 130 6.16 -13.11 -15.22
N ASN A 131 6.35 -13.63 -16.43
CA ASN A 131 5.82 -14.94 -16.83
C ASN A 131 6.76 -16.13 -16.60
N ALA A 132 7.66 -16.08 -15.61
CA ALA A 132 8.59 -17.18 -15.34
C ALA A 132 8.69 -17.59 -13.86
N SER A 133 7.92 -16.97 -12.97
CA SER A 133 8.05 -17.20 -11.54
C SER A 133 6.71 -17.49 -10.88
N ILE A 134 6.74 -18.11 -9.69
CA ILE A 134 5.56 -18.26 -8.82
C ILE A 134 5.01 -16.90 -8.34
N TYR A 135 5.72 -15.81 -8.65
CA TYR A 135 5.40 -14.43 -8.29
C TYR A 135 4.55 -13.71 -9.32
N VAL A 136 3.65 -12.90 -8.78
CA VAL A 136 2.96 -11.82 -9.45
C VAL A 136 3.55 -10.52 -8.94
N ASN A 137 4.24 -9.78 -9.80
CA ASN A 137 4.72 -8.45 -9.49
C ASN A 137 3.57 -7.46 -9.67
N TRP A 138 3.37 -6.61 -8.68
CA TRP A 138 2.30 -5.62 -8.68
C TRP A 138 2.83 -4.23 -8.35
N VAL A 139 2.11 -3.21 -8.83
CA VAL A 139 2.36 -1.80 -8.60
C VAL A 139 1.07 -1.07 -8.31
N ILE A 140 1.13 -0.15 -7.34
CA ILE A 140 0.05 0.76 -6.95
C ILE A 140 0.60 2.17 -7.10
N SER A 141 -0.11 3.02 -7.85
CA SER A 141 0.22 4.42 -8.02
C SER A 141 -0.92 5.26 -7.45
N LEU A 142 -0.66 5.94 -6.35
CA LEU A 142 -1.58 6.86 -5.70
C LEU A 142 -1.24 8.27 -6.17
N ASP A 143 -2.23 8.98 -6.70
CA ASP A 143 -2.12 10.38 -7.10
C ASP A 143 -2.88 11.29 -6.13
N SER A 144 -2.97 12.58 -6.45
CA SER A 144 -3.66 13.57 -5.64
C SER A 144 -5.19 13.43 -5.65
N GLU A 145 -5.76 12.54 -6.47
CA GLU A 145 -7.18 12.19 -6.41
C GLU A 145 -7.43 11.04 -5.42
N GLU A 146 -6.54 10.04 -5.40
CA GLU A 146 -6.55 8.96 -4.41
C GLU A 146 -6.18 9.47 -3.00
N LEU A 147 -5.22 10.39 -2.91
CA LEU A 147 -4.78 11.00 -1.65
C LEU A 147 -5.73 12.13 -1.25
N SER A 148 -6.76 11.77 -0.49
CA SER A 148 -7.86 12.67 -0.13
C SER A 148 -7.51 13.74 0.92
N PHE A 149 -6.35 13.68 1.57
CA PHE A 149 -5.89 14.70 2.52
C PHE A 149 -4.37 14.74 2.61
N ALA A 150 -3.82 15.79 3.21
CA ALA A 150 -2.40 15.85 3.56
C ALA A 150 -2.19 15.34 4.98
N GLY A 151 -1.39 14.30 5.15
CA GLY A 151 -1.23 13.64 6.44
C GLY A 151 -0.60 12.26 6.34
N ASP A 152 -0.67 11.53 7.45
CA ASP A 152 -0.30 10.12 7.53
C ASP A 152 -1.41 9.27 6.91
N HIS A 153 -1.01 8.36 6.04
CA HIS A 153 -1.85 7.38 5.37
C HIS A 153 -1.44 5.97 5.74
N VAL A 154 -2.41 5.05 5.68
CA VAL A 154 -2.17 3.62 5.84
C VAL A 154 -2.69 2.89 4.61
N LEU A 155 -1.80 2.22 3.89
CA LEU A 155 -2.17 1.33 2.81
C LEU A 155 -2.11 -0.12 3.30
N LEU A 156 -3.17 -0.87 3.02
CA LEU A 156 -3.18 -2.32 3.14
C LEU A 156 -3.11 -2.96 1.76
N VAL A 157 -2.35 -4.04 1.61
CA VAL A 157 -2.25 -4.82 0.38
C VAL A 157 -2.42 -6.29 0.69
N ARG A 158 -3.28 -6.98 -0.06
CA ARG A 158 -3.49 -8.42 0.07
C ARG A 158 -3.54 -9.10 -1.28
N SER A 159 -3.19 -10.38 -1.29
CA SER A 159 -3.46 -11.24 -2.44
C SER A 159 -4.79 -11.95 -2.26
N VAL A 160 -5.50 -12.14 -3.35
CA VAL A 160 -6.79 -12.82 -3.42
C VAL A 160 -6.61 -14.09 -4.24
N GLY A 161 -7.22 -15.17 -3.77
CA GLY A 161 -7.28 -16.45 -4.45
C GLY A 161 -8.71 -16.78 -4.91
N GLY A 162 -8.88 -17.99 -5.44
CA GLY A 162 -10.21 -18.47 -5.83
C GLY A 162 -11.21 -18.42 -4.69
N ASN A 163 -12.49 -18.18 -5.02
CA ASN A 163 -13.62 -18.16 -4.09
C ASN A 163 -13.60 -17.02 -3.04
N GLY A 164 -12.86 -15.94 -3.30
CA GLY A 164 -12.87 -14.74 -2.43
C GLY A 164 -12.05 -14.88 -1.15
N THR A 165 -11.22 -15.92 -1.03
CA THR A 165 -10.26 -16.02 0.08
C THR A 165 -9.06 -15.10 -0.16
N TYR A 166 -8.44 -14.59 0.91
CA TYR A 166 -7.33 -13.64 0.81
C TYR A 166 -6.21 -13.91 1.81
N SER A 167 -5.02 -13.39 1.54
CA SER A 167 -3.92 -13.38 2.50
C SER A 167 -4.18 -12.41 3.66
N ILE A 168 -3.42 -12.52 4.74
CA ILE A 168 -3.26 -11.41 5.68
C ILE A 168 -2.74 -10.20 4.88
N ALA A 169 -3.19 -8.99 5.21
CA ALA A 169 -2.77 -7.80 4.49
C ALA A 169 -1.44 -7.29 5.02
N ASP A 170 -0.49 -7.08 4.10
CA ASP A 170 0.68 -6.27 4.38
C ASP A 170 0.28 -4.80 4.48
N HIS A 171 1.08 -3.99 5.18
CA HIS A 171 0.77 -2.60 5.42
C HIS A 171 1.97 -1.68 5.22
N SER A 172 1.67 -0.45 4.78
CA SER A 172 2.62 0.63 4.66
C SER A 172 2.01 1.90 5.27
N GLU A 173 2.81 2.57 6.10
CA GLU A 173 2.49 3.86 6.68
C GLU A 173 3.35 4.94 6.03
N PHE A 174 2.74 6.01 5.53
CA PHE A 174 3.47 7.07 4.85
C PHE A 174 2.78 8.42 4.92
N TYR A 175 3.57 9.49 4.90
CA TYR A 175 3.05 10.84 4.81
C TYR A 175 2.88 11.24 3.34
N ALA A 176 1.74 11.82 2.97
CA ALA A 176 1.52 12.35 1.64
C ALA A 176 0.83 13.72 1.66
N PHE A 177 0.98 14.46 0.56
CA PHE A 177 0.38 15.79 0.38
C PHE A 177 -0.83 15.69 -0.56
N GLY A 178 -1.90 15.05 -0.07
CA GLY A 178 -3.18 14.99 -0.77
C GLY A 178 -4.01 16.27 -0.67
N GLU A 179 -5.13 16.31 -1.39
CA GLU A 179 -6.06 17.45 -1.37
C GLU A 179 -7.51 16.94 -1.33
N SER A 180 -8.25 17.37 -0.32
CA SER A 180 -9.64 16.95 -0.16
C SER A 180 -10.54 17.53 -1.24
N ALA A 181 -11.64 16.84 -1.53
CA ALA A 181 -12.64 17.34 -2.47
C ALA A 181 -13.18 18.72 -2.07
N GLU A 182 -13.31 18.98 -0.77
CA GLU A 182 -13.71 20.29 -0.23
C GLU A 182 -12.66 21.36 -0.55
N MET A 183 -11.37 21.09 -0.29
CA MET A 183 -10.28 22.01 -0.63
C MET A 183 -10.20 22.30 -2.13
N LYS A 184 -10.39 21.28 -2.98
CA LYS A 184 -10.46 21.44 -4.44
C LYS A 184 -11.61 22.36 -4.85
N ASN A 185 -12.79 22.19 -4.26
CA ASN A 185 -13.97 23.02 -4.53
C ASN A 185 -13.76 24.47 -4.08
N ASP A 186 -13.20 24.69 -2.90
CA ASP A 186 -12.92 26.02 -2.36
C ASP A 186 -11.91 26.79 -3.23
N ARG A 187 -10.83 26.13 -3.68
CA ARG A 187 -9.87 26.72 -4.63
C ARG A 187 -10.54 27.05 -5.96
N MET A 188 -11.39 26.17 -6.48
CA MET A 188 -12.10 26.41 -7.74
C MET A 188 -13.04 27.63 -7.62
N LEU A 189 -13.78 27.74 -6.52
CA LEU A 189 -14.62 28.90 -6.22
C LEU A 189 -13.80 30.18 -6.12
N ALA A 190 -12.66 30.15 -5.43
CA ALA A 190 -11.76 31.30 -5.35
C ALA A 190 -11.25 31.76 -6.73
N ILE A 191 -10.87 30.81 -7.60
CA ILE A 191 -10.46 31.11 -8.98
C ILE A 191 -11.61 31.76 -9.76
N PHE A 192 -12.83 31.24 -9.67
CA PHE A 192 -13.98 31.82 -10.35
C PHE A 192 -14.29 33.24 -9.86
N ILE A 193 -14.16 33.51 -8.56
CA ILE A 193 -14.34 34.86 -7.99
C ILE A 193 -13.31 35.83 -8.58
N VAL A 194 -12.02 35.44 -8.64
CA VAL A 194 -10.95 36.28 -9.20
C VAL A 194 -11.17 36.54 -10.69
N LEU A 195 -11.47 35.50 -11.47
CA LEU A 195 -11.73 35.64 -12.90
C LEU A 195 -12.98 36.51 -13.17
N GLY A 196 -14.05 36.31 -12.39
CA GLY A 196 -15.26 37.13 -12.48
C GLY A 196 -15.00 38.60 -12.18
N ALA A 197 -14.22 38.90 -11.13
CA ALA A 197 -13.83 40.26 -10.79
C ALA A 197 -12.98 40.92 -11.88
N LEU A 198 -12.04 40.18 -12.49
CA LEU A 198 -11.22 40.67 -13.61
C LEU A 198 -12.07 40.99 -14.85
N ILE A 199 -13.01 40.11 -15.20
CA ILE A 199 -13.93 40.34 -16.33
C ILE A 199 -14.77 41.60 -16.07
N LEU A 200 -15.36 41.74 -14.88
CA LEU A 200 -16.14 42.91 -14.51
C LEU A 200 -15.30 44.19 -14.54
N ALA A 201 -14.05 44.15 -14.09
CA ALA A 201 -13.14 45.28 -14.17
C ALA A 201 -12.86 45.68 -15.63
N VAL A 202 -12.58 44.72 -16.52
CA VAL A 202 -12.36 44.98 -17.96
C VAL A 202 -13.61 45.57 -18.62
N VAL A 203 -14.79 45.00 -18.34
CA VAL A 203 -16.07 45.54 -18.83
C VAL A 203 -16.32 46.95 -18.30
N GLY A 204 -16.04 47.21 -17.03
CA GLY A 204 -16.12 48.54 -16.42
C GLY A 204 -15.20 49.56 -17.10
N VAL A 205 -13.93 49.20 -17.31
CA VAL A 205 -12.93 50.07 -17.97
C VAL A 205 -13.32 50.36 -19.42
N THR A 206 -13.78 49.36 -20.17
CA THR A 206 -14.20 49.52 -21.57
C THR A 206 -15.46 50.39 -21.69
N ALA A 207 -16.45 50.17 -20.83
CA ALA A 207 -17.65 51.00 -20.76
C ALA A 207 -17.32 52.47 -20.38
N PHE A 208 -16.43 52.66 -19.39
CA PHE A 208 -15.99 53.99 -18.97
C PHE A 208 -15.23 54.72 -20.09
N ARG A 209 -14.31 54.06 -20.78
CA ARG A 209 -13.63 54.62 -21.96
C ARG A 209 -14.64 55.01 -23.04
N LYS A 210 -15.58 54.12 -23.38
CA LYS A 210 -16.59 54.41 -24.40
C LYS A 210 -17.37 55.68 -24.07
N LYS A 211 -17.77 55.87 -22.80
CA LYS A 211 -18.48 57.06 -22.32
C LYS A 211 -17.64 58.34 -22.40
N LEU A 212 -16.33 58.28 -22.18
CA LEU A 212 -15.42 59.44 -22.25
C LEU A 212 -15.17 59.93 -23.70
N PHE A 213 -15.21 59.04 -24.68
CA PHE A 213 -14.91 59.36 -26.09
C PHE A 213 -16.15 59.53 -26.97
N SER A 214 -17.35 59.35 -26.42
CA SER A 214 -18.64 59.55 -27.12
C SER A 214 -19.43 60.75 -26.59
N GLY A 215 -18.80 61.64 -25.83
CA GLY A 215 -19.37 62.89 -25.30
C GLY A 215 -18.78 64.11 -25.98
#